data_AF-A0A109HLA7-F1
#
_entry.id   AF-A0A109HLA7-F1
#
_cell.length_a   1.000
_cell.length_b   1.000
_cell.length_c   1.000
_cell.angle_alpha   90.00
_cell.angle_beta   90.00
_cell.angle_gamma   90.00
#
_symmetry.space_group_name_H-M   'P 1'
#
loop_
_entity.id
_entity.type
_entity.pdbx_description
1 polymer ?
#
loop_
_entity_poly.entity_id
_entity_poly.type
_entity_poly.pdbx_seq_one_letter_code
_entity_poly.pdbx_strand_id
1 'polypeptide(L)'
;MRTAFRMVRDEHGPDAVILSNRRTDEGIEIVAASNYDEALVQQALDAARPEEPAPRLQVSAANPAPRAAKSGATANPAMAMMAAI
;
A
#
# COMPACT_ATOMS: atom_id res chain seq x y z
N MET A 1 -6.98 29.18 -7.67
CA MET A 1 -7.77 27.95 -7.42
C MET A 1 -9.25 28.10 -7.72
N ARG A 2 -10.00 29.03 -7.08
CA ARG A 2 -11.43 29.22 -7.37
C ARG A 2 -11.75 29.47 -8.85
N THR A 3 -10.94 30.28 -9.53
CA THR A 3 -11.09 30.57 -10.96
C THR A 3 -10.91 29.32 -11.83
N ALA A 4 -9.98 28.43 -11.48
CA ALA A 4 -9.69 27.22 -12.25
C ALA A 4 -10.88 26.26 -12.24
N PHE A 5 -11.47 26.01 -11.06
CA PHE A 5 -12.69 25.17 -10.98
C PHE A 5 -13.90 25.80 -11.67
N ARG A 6 -13.99 27.14 -11.71
CA ARG A 6 -15.03 27.80 -12.51
C ARG A 6 -14.84 27.52 -13.99
N MET A 7 -13.62 27.68 -14.51
CA MET A 7 -13.31 27.38 -15.92
C MET A 7 -13.62 25.93 -16.27
N VAL A 8 -13.30 24.97 -15.38
CA VAL A 8 -13.68 23.57 -15.59
C VAL A 8 -15.19 23.40 -15.71
N ARG A 9 -15.98 24.06 -14.85
CA ARG A 9 -17.45 23.98 -14.90
C ARG A 9 -18.04 24.66 -16.14
N ASP A 10 -17.43 25.75 -16.59
CA ASP A 10 -17.87 26.46 -17.78
C ASP A 10 -17.62 25.62 -19.05
N GLU A 11 -16.53 24.85 -19.09
CA GLU A 11 -16.15 24.00 -20.24
C GLU A 11 -16.80 22.61 -20.21
N HIS A 12 -16.76 21.94 -19.05
CA HIS A 12 -17.17 20.54 -18.90
C HIS A 12 -18.59 20.37 -18.34
N GLY A 13 -19.22 21.45 -17.87
CA GLY A 13 -20.54 21.42 -17.26
C GLY A 13 -20.52 21.50 -15.73
N PRO A 14 -21.68 21.80 -15.11
CA PRO A 14 -21.80 21.99 -13.66
C PRO A 14 -21.58 20.71 -12.85
N ASP A 15 -21.79 19.56 -13.48
CA ASP A 15 -21.66 18.20 -12.96
C ASP A 15 -20.27 17.58 -13.15
N ALA A 16 -19.32 18.34 -13.71
CA ALA A 16 -17.96 17.86 -13.93
C ALA A 16 -17.29 17.40 -12.61
N VAL A 17 -16.71 16.19 -12.65
CA VAL A 17 -15.99 15.57 -11.54
C VAL A 17 -14.50 15.79 -11.72
N ILE A 18 -13.83 16.30 -10.68
CA ILE A 18 -12.38 16.48 -10.65
C ILE A 18 -11.71 15.18 -10.22
N LEU A 19 -10.85 14.64 -11.09
CA LEU A 19 -10.09 13.42 -10.84
C LEU A 19 -8.72 13.70 -10.21
N SER A 20 -8.09 14.82 -10.60
CA SER A 20 -6.79 15.21 -10.09
C SER A 20 -6.62 16.73 -10.09
N ASN A 21 -5.86 17.24 -9.12
CA ASN A 21 -5.43 18.63 -9.05
C ASN A 21 -4.00 18.66 -8.52
N ARG A 22 -3.07 19.14 -9.37
CA ARG A 22 -1.67 19.34 -8.97
C ARG A 22 -1.19 20.72 -9.37
N ARG A 23 -0.26 21.25 -8.58
CA ARG A 23 0.52 22.43 -8.96
C ARG A 23 1.81 21.96 -9.59
N THR A 24 2.15 22.54 -10.72
CA THR A 24 3.40 22.31 -11.45
C THR A 24 4.11 23.64 -11.65
N ASP A 25 5.35 23.60 -12.15
CA ASP A 25 6.13 24.82 -12.39
C ASP A 25 5.46 25.73 -13.43
N GLU A 26 4.64 25.15 -14.33
CA GLU A 26 3.86 25.87 -15.35
C GLU A 26 2.50 26.37 -14.84
N GLY A 27 2.10 25.98 -13.62
CA GLY A 27 0.87 26.47 -13.00
C GLY A 27 0.04 25.38 -12.32
N ILE A 28 -1.21 25.23 -12.74
CA ILE A 28 -2.16 24.29 -12.13
C ILE A 28 -2.72 23.39 -13.21
N GLU A 29 -2.60 22.09 -12.99
CA GLU A 29 -3.14 21.06 -13.85
C GLU A 29 -4.33 20.40 -13.16
N ILE A 30 -5.47 20.41 -13.85
CA ILE A 30 -6.72 19.83 -13.38
C ILE A 30 -7.19 18.81 -14.41
N VAL A 31 -7.46 17.58 -13.95
CA VAL A 31 -8.08 16.54 -14.76
C VAL A 31 -9.53 16.40 -14.33
N ALA A 32 -10.46 16.53 -15.27
CA ALA A 32 -11.90 16.46 -15.01
C ALA A 32 -12.63 15.65 -16.08
N ALA A 33 -13.78 15.10 -15.72
CA ALA A 33 -14.67 14.38 -16.63
C ALA A 33 -16.12 14.88 -16.47
N SER A 34 -16.81 15.09 -17.58
CA SER A 34 -18.23 15.51 -17.60
C SER A 34 -19.19 14.38 -17.25
N ASN A 35 -18.91 13.15 -17.69
CA ASN A 35 -19.78 11.99 -17.48
C ASN A 35 -19.01 10.89 -16.75
N TYR A 36 -18.68 11.15 -15.49
CA TYR A 36 -18.00 10.18 -14.65
C TYR A 36 -18.95 9.04 -14.25
N ASP A 37 -18.60 7.80 -14.62
CA ASP A 37 -19.29 6.59 -14.21
C ASP A 37 -18.44 5.85 -13.18
N GLU A 38 -18.91 5.82 -11.94
CA GLU A 38 -18.20 5.15 -10.85
C GLU A 38 -18.10 3.64 -11.06
N ALA A 39 -19.12 3.00 -11.63
CA ALA A 39 -19.13 1.54 -11.81
C ALA A 39 -18.05 1.12 -12.83
N LEU A 40 -17.90 1.88 -13.92
CA LEU A 40 -16.83 1.64 -14.90
C LEU A 40 -15.44 1.84 -14.28
N VAL A 41 -15.28 2.85 -13.43
CA VAL A 41 -14.00 3.11 -12.77
C VAL A 41 -13.68 2.00 -11.77
N GLN A 42 -14.63 1.60 -10.93
CA GLN A 42 -14.43 0.48 -10.00
C GLN A 42 -14.07 -0.81 -10.74
N GLN A 43 -14.78 -1.12 -11.83
CA GLN A 43 -14.46 -2.28 -12.66
C GLN A 43 -13.03 -2.19 -13.26
N ALA A 44 -12.63 -1.02 -13.74
CA ALA A 44 -11.28 -0.81 -14.28
C ALA A 44 -10.21 -0.93 -13.17
N LEU A 45 -10.49 -0.44 -11.97
CA LEU A 45 -9.60 -0.56 -10.81
C LEU A 45 -9.47 -2.00 -10.34
N ASP A 46 -10.57 -2.76 -10.27
CA ASP A 46 -10.54 -4.19 -9.93
C ASP A 46 -9.82 -5.01 -11.01
N ALA A 47 -10.01 -4.69 -12.30
CA ALA A 47 -9.26 -5.32 -13.38
C ALA A 47 -7.76 -4.97 -13.37
N ALA A 48 -7.40 -3.77 -12.90
CA ALA A 48 -6.02 -3.32 -12.79
C ALA A 48 -5.34 -3.76 -11.48
N ARG A 49 -6.07 -4.37 -10.53
CA ARG A 49 -5.46 -4.93 -9.34
C ARG A 49 -4.52 -6.07 -9.75
N PRO A 50 -3.24 -6.00 -9.37
CA PRO A 50 -2.35 -7.14 -9.48
C PRO A 50 -2.99 -8.29 -8.71
N GLU A 51 -3.13 -9.45 -9.36
CA GLU A 51 -3.63 -10.67 -8.72
C GLU A 51 -2.68 -11.00 -7.56
N GLU A 52 -3.05 -10.59 -6.35
CA GLU A 52 -2.34 -10.99 -5.15
C GLU A 52 -2.46 -12.52 -5.12
N PRO A 53 -1.35 -13.28 -5.10
CA PRO A 53 -1.44 -14.72 -5.17
C PRO A 53 -2.31 -15.17 -4.00
N ALA A 54 -3.42 -15.84 -4.30
CA ALA A 54 -4.34 -16.34 -3.29
C ALA A 54 -3.55 -16.99 -2.16
N PRO A 55 -3.86 -16.72 -0.87
CA PRO A 55 -3.17 -17.35 0.23
C PRO A 55 -3.33 -18.86 0.02
N ARG A 56 -2.24 -19.53 -0.34
CA ARG A 56 -2.23 -20.99 -0.46
C ARG A 56 -2.70 -21.48 0.89
N LEU A 57 -3.87 -22.12 0.92
CA LEU A 57 -4.34 -22.83 2.09
C LEU A 57 -3.23 -23.79 2.48
N GLN A 58 -2.46 -23.44 3.51
CA GLN A 58 -1.47 -24.33 4.09
C GLN A 58 -2.28 -25.47 4.68
N VAL A 59 -2.42 -26.55 3.91
CA VAL A 59 -2.81 -27.84 4.47
C VAL A 59 -1.67 -28.20 5.41
N SER A 60 -1.84 -27.87 6.69
CA SER A 60 -1.02 -28.38 7.78
C SER A 60 -1.17 -29.89 7.77
N ALA A 61 -0.28 -30.57 7.04
CA ALA A 61 -0.01 -31.96 7.26
C ALA A 61 0.45 -32.07 8.71
N ALA A 62 -0.42 -32.64 9.54
CA ALA A 62 -0.13 -32.95 10.93
C ALA A 62 1.17 -33.78 11.00
N ASN A 63 2.25 -33.16 11.46
CA ASN A 63 3.46 -33.89 11.82
C ASN A 63 3.44 -34.05 13.35
N PRO A 64 3.41 -35.29 13.89
CA PRO A 64 3.34 -35.50 15.32
C PRO A 64 4.65 -35.04 15.97
N ALA A 65 4.51 -34.32 17.09
CA ALA A 65 5.63 -33.81 17.85
C ALA A 65 6.57 -34.94 18.34
N PRO A 66 7.89 -34.75 18.30
CA PRO A 66 8.78 -35.44 19.22
C PRO A 66 9.01 -34.54 20.44
N ARG A 67 8.54 -35.01 21.59
CA ARG A 67 8.89 -34.50 22.92
C ARG A 67 10.26 -35.06 23.31
N ALA A 68 11.30 -34.24 23.32
CA ALA A 68 12.58 -34.38 24.07
C ALA A 68 13.55 -33.31 23.53
N ALA A 69 14.36 -32.56 24.27
CA ALA A 69 14.72 -32.57 25.68
C ALA A 69 15.17 -31.15 26.06
N LYS A 70 14.96 -30.77 27.33
CA LYS A 70 15.68 -29.67 27.94
C LYS A 70 17.13 -30.09 28.18
N SER A 71 18.08 -29.19 27.90
CA SER A 71 19.37 -28.96 28.58
C SER A 71 20.48 -28.66 27.58
N GLY A 72 21.14 -27.53 27.79
CA GLY A 72 22.34 -27.14 27.05
C GLY A 72 22.73 -25.70 27.33
N ALA A 73 22.94 -25.36 28.60
CA ALA A 73 23.74 -24.20 28.96
C ALA A 73 25.20 -24.46 28.56
N THR A 74 25.86 -23.46 27.97
CA THR A 74 27.30 -23.09 27.98
C THR A 74 27.60 -22.33 26.69
N ALA A 75 28.36 -21.25 26.59
CA ALA A 75 28.98 -20.29 27.51
C ALA A 75 29.62 -19.25 26.56
N ASN A 76 29.42 -17.95 26.76
CA ASN A 76 30.12 -16.92 25.98
C ASN A 76 31.54 -16.75 26.53
N PRO A 77 32.62 -16.89 25.73
CA PRO A 77 33.95 -16.53 26.15
C PRO A 77 34.22 -15.10 25.70
N ALA A 78 34.03 -14.12 26.58
CA ALA A 78 34.53 -12.78 26.34
C ALA A 78 34.88 -12.08 27.65
N MET A 79 36.13 -11.61 27.72
CA MET A 79 36.74 -10.73 28.71
C MET A 79 37.22 -11.38 30.02
N ALA A 80 38.33 -12.09 29.86
CA ALA A 80 39.43 -11.95 30.82
C ALA A 80 40.09 -10.56 30.66
N MET A 81 40.37 -9.92 31.79
CA MET A 81 41.41 -8.91 32.10
C MET A 81 40.88 -7.59 32.67
N MET A 82 41.03 -7.44 34.00
CA MET A 82 41.75 -6.38 34.72
C MET A 82 41.40 -6.53 36.21
N ALA A 83 42.30 -7.10 37.03
CA ALA A 83 43.43 -6.45 37.71
C ALA A 83 43.03 -5.79 39.05
N ALA A 84 43.52 -6.42 40.13
CA ALA A 84 43.98 -5.85 41.40
C ALA A 84 43.07 -4.90 42.20
N ILE A 85 42.70 -5.32 43.41
CA ILE A 85 43.18 -4.80 44.72
C ILE A 85 42.59 -5.67 45.84
#